data_AF-A0A800EQ03-F1
#
_entry.id   AF-A0A800EQ03-F1
#
_cell.length_a   1.000
_cell.length_b   1.000
_cell.length_c   1.000
_cell.angle_alpha   90.00
_cell.angle_beta   90.00
_cell.angle_gamma   90.00
#
_symmetry.space_group_name_H-M   'P 1'
#
loop_
_entity.id
_entity.type
_entity.pdbx_description
1 polymer ?
#
loop_
_entity_poly.entity_id
_entity_poly.type
_entity_poly.pdbx_seq_one_letter_code
_entity_poly.pdbx_strand_id
1 'polypeptide(L)'
;MISQMFTAFGRSLIEIGSYSTCRCQACSNIFELKLKVVAHSGEGLLNEVGGFSILSGIDTITVHRLLKNSVTLDEYVLMTEAAQRDLPFPAQAGMVEGSETYAIGTFKTFLYRPEYSTEFDEAAIRESFSDSNVAVKILRDEIQNEYTDVACDPSKGFHFNTGRRASEINEYAPEWIDFIPSEVLESFAGMGNPFSLGSLQPGEHVVDVGSGAGLDSLIAAQMVGVDGNVIGVEMTAAMIEKARAAVDTMGSGQVECREGFMESLPVPNDWADVVISNGCLNLAPDKSLVLGEMFRVLRPGGRLQIADVTALKPVPSEAKQDIDLWTH
;
A
#
# COMPACT_ATOMS: atom_id res chain seq x y z
N MET A 1 12.27 -16.06 -21.39
CA MET A 1 12.62 -14.63 -21.46
C MET A 1 11.42 -13.76 -21.81
N ILE A 2 10.82 -13.82 -23.02
CA ILE A 2 9.63 -12.99 -23.35
C ILE A 2 8.45 -13.26 -22.40
N SER A 3 8.00 -14.51 -22.27
CA SER A 3 6.84 -14.80 -21.40
C SER A 3 7.10 -14.37 -19.95
N GLN A 4 8.35 -14.46 -19.47
CA GLN A 4 8.73 -13.94 -18.14
C GLN A 4 8.62 -12.42 -18.03
N MET A 5 8.92 -11.66 -19.08
CA MET A 5 8.74 -10.22 -19.11
C MET A 5 7.26 -9.83 -19.06
N PHE A 6 6.40 -10.53 -19.81
CA PHE A 6 4.94 -10.31 -19.76
C PHE A 6 4.35 -10.73 -18.40
N THR A 7 4.80 -11.86 -17.84
CA THR A 7 4.44 -12.25 -16.47
C THR A 7 4.91 -11.22 -15.45
N ALA A 8 6.12 -10.68 -15.58
CA ALA A 8 6.64 -9.65 -14.67
C ALA A 8 5.84 -8.35 -14.78
N PHE A 9 5.53 -7.89 -15.99
CA PHE A 9 4.68 -6.74 -16.22
C PHE A 9 3.29 -6.93 -15.59
N GLY A 10 2.64 -8.07 -15.86
CA GLY A 10 1.34 -8.38 -15.28
C GLY A 10 1.36 -8.48 -13.75
N ARG A 11 2.43 -9.03 -13.16
CA ARG A 11 2.66 -9.01 -11.71
C ARG A 11 2.80 -7.58 -11.17
N SER A 12 3.57 -6.73 -11.83
CA SER A 12 3.70 -5.32 -11.43
C SER A 12 2.39 -4.55 -11.54
N LEU A 13 1.54 -4.82 -12.53
CA LEU A 13 0.21 -4.22 -12.60
C LEU A 13 -0.68 -4.68 -11.44
N ILE A 14 -0.68 -5.97 -11.14
CA ILE A 14 -1.41 -6.54 -10.00
C ILE A 14 -0.92 -5.91 -8.69
N GLU A 15 0.39 -5.83 -8.52
CA GLU A 15 1.03 -5.27 -7.33
C GLU A 15 0.68 -3.79 -7.17
N ILE A 16 0.98 -2.95 -8.16
CA ILE A 16 0.68 -1.52 -8.07
C ILE A 16 -0.83 -1.29 -7.91
N GLY A 17 -1.67 -2.02 -8.62
CA GLY A 17 -3.13 -1.90 -8.50
C GLY A 17 -3.71 -2.44 -7.19
N SER A 18 -3.00 -3.32 -6.47
CA SER A 18 -3.40 -3.80 -5.14
C SER A 18 -3.07 -2.79 -4.03
N TYR A 19 -2.21 -1.82 -4.31
CA TYR A 19 -1.71 -0.84 -3.33
C TYR A 19 -1.95 0.62 -3.75
N SER A 20 -2.57 0.89 -4.90
CA SER A 20 -2.76 2.25 -5.40
C SER A 20 -3.92 2.97 -4.70
N THR A 21 -3.61 3.97 -3.89
CA THR A 21 -4.54 4.93 -3.24
C THR A 21 -4.86 6.16 -4.10
N CYS A 22 -4.08 6.39 -5.15
CA CYS A 22 -4.20 7.57 -6.01
C CYS A 22 -5.38 7.48 -6.99
N ARG A 23 -6.24 8.51 -7.02
CA ARG A 23 -7.41 8.62 -7.91
C ARG A 23 -7.13 9.31 -9.26
N CYS A 24 -5.87 9.48 -9.65
CA CYS A 24 -5.56 10.11 -10.92
C CYS A 24 -5.92 9.17 -12.10
N GLN A 25 -6.15 9.75 -13.28
CA GLN A 25 -6.43 8.97 -14.51
C GLN A 25 -5.34 7.94 -14.85
N ALA A 26 -4.10 8.13 -14.40
CA ALA A 26 -3.03 7.16 -14.65
C ALA A 26 -3.18 5.91 -13.78
N CYS A 27 -3.61 6.07 -12.52
CA CYS A 27 -3.79 4.97 -11.57
C CYS A 27 -5.09 4.20 -11.83
N SER A 28 -6.19 4.89 -12.16
CA SER A 28 -7.47 4.21 -12.48
C SER A 28 -7.38 3.30 -13.71
N ASN A 29 -6.46 3.60 -14.63
CA ASN A 29 -6.30 2.86 -15.87
C ASN A 29 -5.15 1.83 -15.80
N ILE A 30 -4.61 1.54 -14.60
CA ILE A 30 -3.43 0.70 -14.48
C ILE A 30 -3.67 -0.73 -14.99
N PHE A 31 -4.84 -1.30 -14.70
CA PHE A 31 -5.23 -2.62 -15.21
C PHE A 31 -5.60 -2.61 -16.70
N GLU A 32 -5.79 -1.44 -17.30
CA GLU A 32 -5.98 -1.28 -18.74
C GLU A 32 -4.65 -1.12 -19.50
N LEU A 33 -3.53 -0.97 -18.78
CA LEU A 33 -2.21 -0.90 -19.40
C LEU A 33 -1.90 -2.21 -20.10
N LYS A 34 -1.41 -2.08 -21.33
CA LYS A 34 -1.10 -3.20 -22.22
C LYS A 34 0.36 -3.13 -22.62
N LEU A 35 1.05 -4.27 -22.60
CA LEU A 35 2.44 -4.33 -23.02
C LEU A 35 2.54 -4.67 -24.52
N LYS A 36 3.06 -3.72 -25.30
CA LYS A 36 3.39 -3.90 -26.72
C LYS A 36 4.89 -3.73 -26.89
N VAL A 37 5.54 -4.73 -27.47
CA VAL A 37 6.98 -4.72 -27.68
C VAL A 37 7.25 -4.72 -29.18
N VAL A 38 8.04 -3.76 -29.65
CA VAL A 38 8.50 -3.68 -31.04
C VAL A 38 10.01 -3.86 -31.05
N ALA A 39 10.50 -4.83 -31.81
CA ALA A 39 11.93 -5.10 -31.95
C ALA A 39 12.40 -4.90 -33.40
N HIS A 40 13.53 -4.23 -33.54
CA HIS A 40 14.21 -3.99 -34.81
C HIS A 40 15.72 -4.09 -34.60
N SER A 41 16.44 -4.61 -35.59
CA SER A 41 17.91 -4.64 -35.62
C SER A 41 18.36 -3.88 -36.86
N GLY A 42 19.26 -2.91 -36.66
CA GLY A 42 19.73 -1.98 -37.69
C GLY A 42 20.81 -1.04 -37.16
N GLU A 43 21.19 -0.05 -37.95
CA GLU A 43 22.23 0.93 -37.64
C GLU A 43 21.64 2.22 -37.04
N GLY A 44 22.19 2.66 -35.91
CA GLY A 44 21.84 3.91 -35.27
C GLY A 44 23.04 4.84 -35.15
N LEU A 45 22.86 6.11 -35.48
CA LEU A 45 23.80 7.19 -35.18
C LEU A 45 23.48 7.78 -33.81
N LEU A 46 24.42 7.66 -32.88
CA LEU A 46 24.31 8.15 -31.51
C LEU A 46 24.88 9.58 -31.46
N ASN A 47 24.03 10.56 -31.21
CA ASN A 47 24.40 11.98 -31.17
C ASN A 47 24.29 12.52 -29.74
N GLU A 48 25.28 13.28 -29.30
CA GLU A 48 25.26 13.98 -28.01
C GLU A 48 24.64 15.37 -28.17
N VAL A 49 23.52 15.64 -27.47
CA VAL A 49 22.88 16.97 -27.44
C VAL A 49 22.57 17.34 -25.99
N GLY A 50 23.21 18.39 -25.49
CA GLY A 50 22.94 18.93 -24.15
C GLY A 50 23.20 17.95 -23.00
N GLY A 51 24.15 17.02 -23.15
CA GLY A 51 24.46 15.99 -22.15
C GLY A 51 23.58 14.73 -22.24
N PHE A 52 22.69 14.64 -23.23
CA PHE A 52 21.89 13.46 -23.50
C PHE A 52 22.31 12.81 -24.82
N SER A 53 22.44 11.49 -24.83
CA SER A 53 22.70 10.72 -26.05
C SER A 53 21.38 10.37 -26.75
N ILE A 54 21.21 10.83 -27.99
CA ILE A 54 20.03 10.63 -28.83
C ILE A 54 20.38 9.70 -29.98
N LEU A 55 19.62 8.61 -30.12
CA LEU A 55 19.71 7.71 -31.27
C LEU A 55 18.97 8.32 -32.47
N SER A 56 19.59 8.32 -33.64
CA SER A 56 19.04 8.90 -34.87
C SER A 56 19.41 8.04 -36.08
N GLY A 57 18.62 8.13 -37.15
CA GLY A 57 18.84 7.32 -38.35
C GLY A 57 17.57 6.65 -38.87
N ILE A 58 17.69 5.99 -40.02
CA ILE A 58 16.56 5.34 -40.70
C ILE A 58 15.98 4.22 -39.82
N ASP A 59 16.82 3.45 -39.13
CA ASP A 59 16.37 2.33 -38.30
C ASP A 59 15.69 2.80 -37.01
N THR A 60 16.12 3.94 -36.44
CA THR A 60 15.37 4.60 -35.35
C THR A 60 14.00 5.06 -35.81
N ILE A 61 13.90 5.66 -37.01
CA ILE A 61 12.63 6.06 -37.61
C ILE A 61 11.75 4.82 -37.83
N THR A 62 12.34 3.70 -38.25
CA THR A 62 11.65 2.43 -38.48
C THR A 62 10.98 1.92 -37.19
N VAL A 63 11.69 1.87 -36.07
CA VAL A 63 11.11 1.49 -34.76
C VAL A 63 9.94 2.39 -34.39
N HIS A 64 10.10 3.71 -34.51
CA HIS A 64 9.02 4.66 -34.20
C HIS A 64 7.79 4.50 -35.09
N ARG A 65 7.97 4.14 -36.37
CA ARG A 65 6.85 3.86 -37.28
C ARG A 65 6.15 2.56 -36.91
N LEU A 66 6.92 1.53 -36.61
CA LEU A 66 6.40 0.22 -36.19
C LEU A 66 5.66 0.28 -34.85
N LEU A 67 5.87 1.28 -33.98
CA LEU A 67 5.01 1.49 -32.80
C LEU A 67 3.54 1.84 -33.17
N LYS A 68 3.30 2.29 -34.41
CA LYS A 68 1.97 2.60 -34.97
C LYS A 68 1.58 1.57 -36.05
N ASN A 69 1.94 0.31 -35.84
CA ASN A 69 1.62 -0.79 -36.74
C ASN A 69 0.11 -1.12 -36.79
N SER A 70 -0.25 -2.03 -37.70
CA SER A 70 -1.63 -2.45 -37.95
C SER A 70 -2.16 -3.54 -37.00
N VAL A 71 -1.35 -4.04 -36.06
CA VAL A 71 -1.73 -5.13 -35.15
C VAL A 71 -2.77 -4.65 -34.15
N THR A 72 -3.93 -5.31 -34.14
CA THR A 72 -5.09 -4.99 -33.28
C THR A 72 -5.08 -5.72 -31.94
N LEU A 73 -4.07 -6.57 -31.69
CA LEU A 73 -3.91 -7.26 -30.41
C LEU A 73 -3.52 -6.29 -29.31
N ASP A 74 -4.00 -6.59 -28.11
CA ASP A 74 -3.69 -5.81 -26.93
C ASP A 74 -2.22 -6.00 -26.50
N GLU A 75 -1.74 -7.24 -26.55
CA GLU A 75 -0.41 -7.62 -26.07
C GLU A 75 0.31 -8.51 -27.07
N TYR A 76 1.51 -8.10 -27.46
CA TYR A 76 2.28 -8.79 -28.48
C TYR A 76 3.74 -8.32 -28.53
N VAL A 77 4.55 -9.14 -29.21
CA VAL A 77 5.87 -8.75 -29.71
C VAL A 77 5.82 -8.70 -31.23
N LEU A 78 6.13 -7.55 -31.83
CA LEU A 78 6.27 -7.38 -33.28
C LEU A 78 7.74 -7.16 -33.61
N MET A 79 8.28 -7.96 -34.52
CA MET A 79 9.70 -7.92 -34.84
C MET A 79 9.90 -7.77 -36.35
N THR A 80 10.92 -7.03 -36.77
CA THR A 80 11.38 -7.10 -38.16
C THR A 80 12.15 -8.38 -38.43
N GLU A 81 12.28 -8.76 -39.70
CA GLU A 81 13.13 -9.88 -40.11
C GLU A 81 14.57 -9.77 -39.59
N ALA A 82 15.16 -8.57 -39.61
CA ALA A 82 16.49 -8.35 -39.06
C ALA A 82 16.54 -8.64 -37.54
N ALA A 83 15.55 -8.18 -36.77
CA ALA A 83 15.46 -8.49 -35.35
C ALA A 83 15.26 -9.98 -35.07
N GLN A 84 14.43 -10.66 -35.87
CA GLN A 84 14.18 -12.09 -35.75
C GLN A 84 15.43 -12.93 -36.02
N ARG A 85 16.32 -12.46 -36.90
CA ARG A 85 17.62 -13.08 -37.18
C ARG A 85 18.65 -12.80 -36.08
N ASP A 86 18.72 -11.56 -35.59
CA ASP A 86 19.83 -11.10 -34.75
C ASP A 86 19.59 -11.27 -33.25
N LEU A 87 18.33 -11.35 -32.81
CA LEU A 87 17.97 -11.46 -31.39
C LEU A 87 17.61 -12.90 -30.99
N PRO A 88 17.94 -13.33 -29.76
CA PRO A 88 17.75 -14.69 -29.28
C PRO A 88 16.30 -14.99 -28.88
N PHE A 89 15.35 -14.74 -29.79
CA PHE A 89 13.95 -15.04 -29.59
C PHE A 89 13.64 -16.53 -29.87
N PRO A 90 12.64 -17.13 -29.21
CA PRO A 90 12.28 -18.53 -29.42
C PRO A 90 12.01 -18.78 -30.90
N ALA A 91 12.68 -19.78 -31.47
CA ALA A 91 12.69 -20.04 -32.90
C ALA A 91 11.30 -20.43 -33.41
N GLN A 92 10.70 -19.59 -34.27
CA GLN A 92 9.61 -19.82 -35.25
C GLN A 92 8.28 -20.42 -34.78
N ALA A 93 8.22 -21.20 -33.71
CA ALA A 93 6.99 -21.82 -33.22
C ALA A 93 6.06 -20.75 -32.65
N GLY A 94 4.88 -20.58 -33.26
CA GLY A 94 3.85 -19.64 -32.81
C GLY A 94 4.00 -18.21 -33.33
N MET A 95 4.95 -17.93 -34.23
CA MET A 95 5.06 -16.62 -34.89
C MET A 95 4.19 -16.55 -36.15
N VAL A 96 3.49 -15.43 -36.33
CA VAL A 96 2.70 -15.14 -37.53
C VAL A 96 3.47 -14.16 -38.39
N GLU A 97 3.77 -14.56 -39.63
CA GLU A 97 4.41 -13.68 -40.61
C GLU A 97 3.43 -12.61 -41.11
N GLY A 98 3.94 -11.40 -41.30
CA GLY A 98 3.19 -10.27 -41.82
C GLY A 98 4.10 -9.27 -42.54
N SER A 99 3.51 -8.12 -42.89
CA SER A 99 4.24 -7.01 -43.47
C SER A 99 3.62 -5.68 -43.06
N GLU A 100 4.46 -4.70 -42.79
CA GLU A 100 4.05 -3.32 -42.51
C GLU A 100 4.63 -2.39 -43.57
N THR A 101 3.79 -1.52 -44.15
CA THR A 101 4.19 -0.60 -45.22
C THR A 101 4.08 0.84 -44.77
N TYR A 102 5.19 1.58 -44.87
CA TYR A 102 5.26 3.00 -44.57
C TYR A 102 5.96 3.76 -45.70
N ALA A 103 5.99 5.09 -45.61
CA ALA A 103 6.68 5.94 -46.59
C ALA A 103 8.17 5.62 -46.76
N ILE A 104 8.80 5.00 -45.76
CA ILE A 104 10.22 4.63 -45.76
C ILE A 104 10.50 3.22 -46.33
N GLY A 105 9.45 2.44 -46.61
CA GLY A 105 9.61 1.08 -47.13
C GLY A 105 8.55 0.09 -46.62
N THR A 106 8.62 -1.12 -47.14
CA THR A 106 7.84 -2.28 -46.67
C THR A 106 8.76 -3.18 -45.85
N PHE A 107 8.31 -3.53 -44.64
CA PHE A 107 9.06 -4.35 -43.71
C PHE A 107 8.37 -5.69 -43.53
N LYS A 108 9.09 -6.79 -43.73
CA LYS A 108 8.63 -8.11 -43.31
C LYS A 108 8.65 -8.18 -41.79
N THR A 109 7.53 -8.58 -41.19
CA THR A 109 7.35 -8.62 -39.75
C THR A 109 6.96 -10.01 -39.26
N PHE A 110 7.29 -10.28 -38.00
CA PHE A 110 6.94 -11.49 -37.28
C PHE A 110 6.23 -11.09 -35.99
N LEU A 111 4.98 -11.50 -35.87
CA LEU A 111 4.14 -11.26 -34.71
C LEU A 111 4.17 -12.47 -33.79
N TYR A 112 4.53 -12.27 -32.53
CA TYR A 112 4.50 -13.30 -31.51
C TYR A 112 3.50 -12.89 -30.42
N ARG A 113 2.58 -13.80 -30.10
CA ARG A 113 1.67 -13.67 -28.97
C ARG A 113 2.21 -14.52 -27.81
N PRO A 114 2.67 -13.92 -26.71
CA PRO A 114 3.10 -14.69 -25.56
C PRO A 114 1.91 -15.40 -24.91
N GLU A 115 2.03 -16.71 -24.70
CA GLU A 115 1.16 -17.43 -23.76
C GLU A 115 1.73 -17.25 -22.35
N TYR A 116 0.96 -16.63 -21.48
CA TYR A 116 1.28 -16.47 -20.07
C TYR A 116 -0.02 -16.37 -19.26
N SER A 117 0.00 -16.85 -18.02
CA SER A 117 -1.05 -16.62 -17.04
C SER A 117 -0.52 -15.73 -15.94
N THR A 118 -1.32 -14.74 -15.56
CA THR A 118 -1.18 -14.01 -14.30
C THR A 118 -2.24 -14.56 -13.36
N GLU A 119 -1.99 -15.74 -12.80
CA GLU A 119 -2.80 -16.20 -11.69
C GLU A 119 -2.55 -15.26 -10.50
N PHE A 120 -3.64 -14.80 -9.90
CA PHE A 120 -3.62 -13.96 -8.70
C PHE A 120 -3.23 -14.85 -7.51
N ASP A 121 -1.93 -15.01 -7.30
CA ASP A 121 -1.40 -15.78 -6.19
C ASP A 121 -1.10 -14.85 -5.01
N GLU A 122 -2.07 -14.74 -4.10
CA GLU A 122 -1.92 -13.98 -2.85
C GLU A 122 -0.68 -14.45 -2.06
N ALA A 123 -0.29 -15.72 -2.11
CA ALA A 123 0.86 -16.23 -1.36
C ALA A 123 2.19 -15.75 -1.96
N ALA A 124 2.30 -15.67 -3.28
CA ALA A 124 3.49 -15.14 -3.95
C ALA A 124 3.66 -13.62 -3.77
N ILE A 125 2.55 -12.86 -3.67
CA ILE A 125 2.58 -11.44 -3.31
C ILE A 125 2.99 -11.27 -1.84
N ARG A 126 2.48 -12.12 -0.93
CA ARG A 126 2.91 -12.15 0.48
C ARG A 126 4.40 -12.43 0.64
N GLU A 127 4.97 -13.36 -0.13
CA GLU A 127 6.43 -13.62 -0.14
C GLU A 127 7.26 -12.44 -0.69
N SER A 128 6.63 -11.52 -1.44
CA SER A 128 7.27 -10.30 -1.95
C SER A 128 7.15 -9.09 -1.02
N PHE A 129 6.48 -9.25 0.14
CA PHE A 129 6.44 -8.22 1.18
C PHE A 129 7.86 -7.97 1.69
N SER A 130 8.36 -6.76 1.44
CA SER A 130 9.61 -6.27 1.99
C SER A 130 9.50 -4.77 2.18
N ASP A 131 10.21 -4.21 3.16
CA ASP A 131 10.31 -2.76 3.30
C ASP A 131 10.92 -2.09 2.06
N SER A 132 11.62 -2.86 1.22
CA SER A 132 12.13 -2.43 -0.09
C SER A 132 11.09 -2.48 -1.22
N ASN A 133 9.89 -3.00 -0.97
CA ASN A 133 8.83 -3.07 -1.96
C ASN A 133 8.27 -1.65 -2.22
N VAL A 134 8.32 -1.22 -3.49
CA VAL A 134 7.91 0.12 -3.91
C VAL A 134 6.42 0.36 -3.65
N ALA A 135 5.57 -0.65 -3.80
CA ALA A 135 4.13 -0.50 -3.61
C ALA A 135 3.77 -0.36 -2.12
N VAL A 136 4.43 -1.13 -1.25
CA VAL A 136 4.32 -0.99 0.22
C VAL A 136 4.76 0.40 0.65
N LYS A 137 5.87 0.90 0.07
CA LYS A 137 6.35 2.25 0.36
C LYS A 137 5.35 3.32 -0.07
N ILE A 138 4.81 3.25 -1.28
CA ILE A 138 3.81 4.20 -1.78
C ILE A 138 2.57 4.20 -0.87
N LEU A 139 2.06 3.02 -0.51
CA LEU A 139 0.91 2.91 0.38
C LEU A 139 1.18 3.58 1.74
N ARG A 140 2.34 3.30 2.36
CA ARG A 140 2.74 3.92 3.63
C ARG A 140 2.88 5.44 3.51
N ASP A 141 3.53 5.92 2.46
CA ASP A 141 3.71 7.36 2.21
C ASP A 141 2.34 8.06 2.09
N GLU A 142 1.38 7.46 1.38
CA GLU A 142 0.02 8.01 1.20
C GLU A 142 -0.79 7.99 2.51
N ILE A 143 -0.75 6.89 3.27
CA ILE A 143 -1.37 6.83 4.60
C ILE A 143 -0.74 7.90 5.52
N GLN A 144 0.59 7.99 5.59
CA GLN A 144 1.27 8.98 6.41
C GLN A 144 0.90 10.42 6.00
N ASN A 145 0.74 10.69 4.71
CA ASN A 145 0.30 12.01 4.23
C ASN A 145 -1.13 12.34 4.70
N GLU A 146 -2.07 11.40 4.55
CA GLU A 146 -3.47 11.60 4.97
C GLU A 146 -3.57 11.78 6.49
N TYR A 147 -2.88 10.96 7.29
CA TYR A 147 -2.89 11.12 8.75
C TYR A 147 -2.06 12.31 9.23
N THR A 148 -1.08 12.77 8.45
CA THR A 148 -0.44 14.07 8.68
C THR A 148 -1.44 15.20 8.48
N ASP A 149 -2.30 15.12 7.47
CA ASP A 149 -3.39 16.08 7.29
C ASP A 149 -4.39 16.03 8.46
N VAL A 150 -4.80 14.84 8.92
CA VAL A 150 -5.69 14.70 10.11
C VAL A 150 -5.05 15.34 11.34
N ALA A 151 -3.74 15.17 11.53
CA ALA A 151 -3.02 15.80 12.63
C ALA A 151 -2.93 17.33 12.44
N CYS A 152 -2.51 17.81 11.29
CA CYS A 152 -2.21 19.24 11.10
C CYS A 152 -3.45 20.10 10.85
N ASP A 153 -4.48 19.54 10.21
CA ASP A 153 -5.74 20.20 9.88
C ASP A 153 -6.93 19.22 10.02
N PRO A 154 -7.35 18.89 11.26
CA PRO A 154 -8.48 17.98 11.50
C PRO A 154 -9.82 18.51 10.94
N SER A 155 -9.88 19.77 10.50
CA SER A 155 -11.07 20.41 9.93
C SER A 155 -11.18 20.32 8.40
N LYS A 156 -10.15 19.80 7.74
CA LYS A 156 -10.00 19.75 6.27
C LYS A 156 -11.13 18.97 5.56
N GLY A 157 -11.87 18.16 6.30
CA GLY A 157 -12.98 17.34 5.82
C GLY A 157 -12.48 16.02 5.27
N PHE A 158 -12.64 14.96 6.07
CA PHE A 158 -12.19 13.60 5.75
C PHE A 158 -13.38 12.71 5.37
N HIS A 159 -13.09 11.59 4.72
CA HIS A 159 -14.10 10.61 4.32
C HIS A 159 -14.61 9.74 5.48
N PHE A 160 -13.92 9.77 6.63
CA PHE A 160 -14.30 9.12 7.88
C PHE A 160 -14.68 10.17 8.94
N ASN A 161 -15.36 9.70 10.00
CA ASN A 161 -15.63 10.58 11.14
C ASN A 161 -14.33 10.83 11.89
N THR A 162 -14.07 12.09 12.23
CA THR A 162 -12.98 12.47 13.14
C THR A 162 -13.51 13.14 14.39
N GLY A 163 -12.64 13.37 15.37
CA GLY A 163 -12.96 14.25 16.47
C GLY A 163 -13.87 13.64 17.52
N ARG A 164 -14.51 14.53 18.28
CA ARG A 164 -15.56 14.19 19.23
C ARG A 164 -16.69 13.38 18.60
N ARG A 165 -17.09 13.71 17.37
CA ARG A 165 -18.14 13.00 16.64
C ARG A 165 -17.80 11.52 16.46
N ALA A 166 -16.54 11.20 16.12
CA ALA A 166 -16.10 9.81 16.01
C ALA A 166 -16.19 9.08 17.35
N SER A 167 -15.72 9.69 18.44
CA SER A 167 -15.82 9.09 19.78
C SER A 167 -17.26 8.81 20.23
N GLU A 168 -18.20 9.70 19.89
CA GLU A 168 -19.63 9.54 20.21
C GLU A 168 -20.28 8.42 19.40
N ILE A 169 -20.01 8.35 18.08
CA ILE A 169 -20.51 7.28 17.20
C ILE A 169 -20.01 5.92 17.65
N ASN A 170 -18.77 5.86 18.13
CA ASN A 170 -18.13 4.64 18.61
C ASN A 170 -18.46 4.31 20.08
N GLU A 171 -19.40 5.03 20.70
CA GLU A 171 -19.90 4.76 22.04
C GLU A 171 -18.80 4.78 23.13
N TYR A 172 -17.85 5.72 23.03
CA TYR A 172 -16.93 5.97 24.13
C TYR A 172 -17.69 6.59 25.32
N ALA A 173 -17.33 6.16 26.52
CA ALA A 173 -17.92 6.73 27.72
C ALA A 173 -17.53 8.22 27.85
N PRO A 174 -18.47 9.15 28.12
CA PRO A 174 -18.17 10.58 28.23
C PRO A 174 -17.04 10.88 29.23
N GLU A 175 -17.03 10.17 30.36
CA GLU A 175 -16.00 10.29 31.38
C GLU A 175 -14.59 9.92 30.89
N TRP A 176 -14.47 9.13 29.82
CA TRP A 176 -13.17 8.81 29.19
C TRP A 176 -12.71 9.91 28.24
N ILE A 177 -13.66 10.63 27.64
CA ILE A 177 -13.37 11.66 26.64
C ILE A 177 -13.11 13.02 27.30
N ASP A 178 -13.77 13.32 28.42
CA ASP A 178 -13.73 14.65 29.05
C ASP A 178 -12.35 15.05 29.61
N PHE A 179 -11.45 14.09 29.86
CA PHE A 179 -10.08 14.37 30.29
C PHE A 179 -9.06 14.40 29.14
N ILE A 180 -9.47 14.06 27.92
CA ILE A 180 -8.56 14.00 26.76
C ILE A 180 -8.34 15.43 26.23
N PRO A 181 -7.08 15.85 26.00
CA PRO A 181 -6.79 17.13 25.37
C PRO A 181 -7.52 17.29 24.03
N SER A 182 -8.06 18.48 23.77
CA SER A 182 -8.81 18.80 22.55
C SER A 182 -8.04 18.44 21.28
N GLU A 183 -6.73 18.70 21.28
CA GLU A 183 -5.82 18.51 20.16
C GLU A 183 -5.67 17.04 19.76
N VAL A 184 -5.75 16.14 20.76
CA VAL A 184 -5.79 14.68 20.55
C VAL A 184 -7.16 14.27 20.06
N LEU A 185 -8.21 14.74 20.74
CA LEU A 185 -9.58 14.38 20.40
C LEU A 185 -9.92 14.77 18.97
N GLU A 186 -9.59 15.98 18.53
CA GLU A 186 -9.82 16.49 17.18
C GLU A 186 -9.17 15.63 16.08
N SER A 187 -8.03 15.02 16.39
CA SER A 187 -7.27 14.17 15.45
C SER A 187 -7.69 12.69 15.52
N PHE A 188 -8.63 12.34 16.40
CA PHE A 188 -9.08 10.96 16.54
C PHE A 188 -9.84 10.52 15.30
N ALA A 189 -9.49 9.35 14.76
CA ALA A 189 -10.06 8.76 13.55
C ALA A 189 -10.37 7.26 13.73
N GLY A 190 -10.65 6.83 14.96
CA GLY A 190 -11.00 5.44 15.24
C GLY A 190 -12.36 5.04 14.65
N MET A 191 -12.51 3.77 14.31
CA MET A 191 -13.70 3.21 13.64
C MET A 191 -14.58 2.38 14.58
N GLY A 192 -14.15 2.19 15.82
CA GLY A 192 -14.94 1.58 16.89
C GLY A 192 -14.35 1.88 18.26
N ASN A 193 -14.65 1.04 19.25
CA ASN A 193 -14.19 1.18 20.63
C ASN A 193 -13.63 -0.16 21.13
N PRO A 194 -12.29 -0.32 21.22
CA PRO A 194 -11.67 -1.58 21.63
C PRO A 194 -12.01 -1.97 23.08
N PHE A 195 -12.32 -0.99 23.94
CA PHE A 195 -12.67 -1.22 25.35
C PHE A 195 -14.06 -1.82 25.56
N SER A 196 -14.92 -1.79 24.53
CA SER A 196 -16.24 -2.45 24.56
C SER A 196 -16.13 -3.98 24.69
N LEU A 197 -15.00 -4.57 24.29
CA LEU A 197 -14.73 -6.01 24.40
C LEU A 197 -14.30 -6.45 25.80
N GLY A 198 -14.01 -5.50 26.70
CA GLY A 198 -13.67 -5.75 28.09
C GLY A 198 -12.73 -4.69 28.66
N SER A 199 -12.95 -4.30 29.91
CA SER A 199 -12.14 -3.30 30.58
C SER A 199 -10.70 -3.77 30.82
N LEU A 200 -9.77 -2.84 30.69
CA LEU A 200 -8.39 -3.01 31.14
C LEU A 200 -8.35 -3.05 32.67
N GLN A 201 -7.43 -3.82 33.23
CA GLN A 201 -7.26 -3.99 34.66
C GLN A 201 -6.09 -3.13 35.18
N PRO A 202 -6.15 -2.65 36.43
CA PRO A 202 -5.02 -1.95 37.05
C PRO A 202 -3.74 -2.79 36.99
N GLY A 203 -2.62 -2.14 36.64
CA GLY A 203 -1.31 -2.78 36.52
C GLY A 203 -1.04 -3.51 35.20
N GLU A 204 -1.99 -3.52 34.24
CA GLU A 204 -1.76 -4.19 32.96
C GLU A 204 -0.77 -3.44 32.05
N HIS A 205 -0.01 -4.21 31.28
CA HIS A 205 0.79 -3.74 30.15
C HIS A 205 -0.04 -3.75 28.86
N VAL A 206 -0.17 -2.59 28.21
CA VAL A 206 -1.01 -2.41 27.02
C VAL A 206 -0.16 -1.95 25.83
N VAL A 207 -0.35 -2.56 24.66
CA VAL A 207 0.19 -2.06 23.40
C VAL A 207 -0.97 -1.57 22.54
N ASP A 208 -0.93 -0.31 22.13
CA ASP A 208 -1.88 0.32 21.22
C ASP A 208 -1.25 0.42 19.83
N VAL A 209 -1.74 -0.38 18.88
CA VAL A 209 -1.18 -0.50 17.53
C VAL A 209 -1.92 0.43 16.58
N GLY A 210 -1.19 1.35 15.94
CA GLY A 210 -1.77 2.45 15.16
C GLY A 210 -2.40 3.48 16.09
N SER A 211 -1.67 3.90 17.13
CA SER A 211 -2.21 4.71 18.24
C SER A 211 -2.64 6.12 17.83
N GLY A 212 -2.24 6.59 16.63
CA GLY A 212 -2.50 7.95 16.18
C GLY A 212 -2.01 8.99 17.19
N ALA A 213 -2.83 10.02 17.46
CA ALA A 213 -2.54 11.05 18.45
C ALA A 213 -2.66 10.56 19.92
N GLY A 214 -2.93 9.27 20.14
CA GLY A 214 -2.86 8.63 21.46
C GLY A 214 -4.15 8.65 22.27
N LEU A 215 -5.32 8.85 21.66
CA LEU A 215 -6.60 8.86 22.40
C LEU A 215 -6.81 7.55 23.18
N ASP A 216 -6.73 6.41 22.49
CA ASP A 216 -6.92 5.09 23.11
C ASP A 216 -5.80 4.78 24.10
N SER A 217 -4.54 5.13 23.78
CA SER A 217 -3.40 5.04 24.70
C SER A 217 -3.62 5.81 26.02
N LEU A 218 -4.14 7.04 25.96
CA LEU A 218 -4.38 7.87 27.15
C LEU A 218 -5.56 7.35 27.99
N ILE A 219 -6.61 6.84 27.34
CA ILE A 219 -7.73 6.17 28.01
C ILE A 219 -7.24 4.90 28.71
N ALA A 220 -6.44 4.09 28.00
CA ALA A 220 -5.84 2.90 28.57
C ALA A 220 -4.97 3.21 29.79
N ALA A 221 -4.20 4.30 29.75
CA ALA A 221 -3.35 4.75 30.84
C ALA A 221 -4.14 5.08 32.12
N GLN A 222 -5.35 5.63 31.98
CA GLN A 222 -6.25 5.88 33.11
C GLN A 222 -6.81 4.58 33.70
N MET A 223 -7.16 3.62 32.85
CA MET A 223 -7.71 2.33 33.29
C MET A 223 -6.67 1.48 34.03
N VAL A 224 -5.45 1.40 33.52
CA VAL A 224 -4.38 0.58 34.12
C VAL A 224 -3.71 1.27 35.31
N GLY A 225 -3.87 2.59 35.44
CA GLY A 225 -3.31 3.38 36.52
C GLY A 225 -1.78 3.48 36.48
N VAL A 226 -1.20 4.04 37.55
CA VAL A 226 0.24 4.35 37.65
C VAL A 226 1.15 3.11 37.71
N ASP A 227 0.60 1.96 38.08
CA ASP A 227 1.32 0.69 38.17
C ASP A 227 1.31 -0.09 36.84
N GLY A 228 0.49 0.33 35.86
CA GLY A 228 0.47 -0.25 34.52
C GLY A 228 1.39 0.48 33.55
N ASN A 229 1.47 0.00 32.32
CA ASN A 229 2.23 0.67 31.25
C ASN A 229 1.50 0.59 29.93
N VAL A 230 1.61 1.65 29.12
CA VAL A 230 1.02 1.70 27.78
C VAL A 230 2.10 2.07 26.77
N ILE A 231 2.20 1.30 25.68
CA ILE A 231 3.03 1.64 24.53
C ILE A 231 2.10 1.90 23.34
N GLY A 232 2.06 3.14 22.87
CA GLY A 232 1.44 3.50 21.60
C GLY A 232 2.45 3.39 20.47
N VAL A 233 2.14 2.61 19.43
CA VAL A 233 2.96 2.47 18.22
C VAL A 233 2.24 3.15 17.07
N GLU A 234 2.90 4.10 16.44
CA GLU A 234 2.36 4.87 15.31
C GLU A 234 3.47 5.10 14.27
N MET A 235 3.12 5.16 12.98
CA MET A 235 4.10 5.39 11.91
C MET A 235 4.18 6.87 11.50
N THR A 236 3.15 7.66 11.81
CA THR A 236 3.03 9.05 11.35
C THR A 236 3.67 10.01 12.36
N ALA A 237 4.78 10.66 11.97
CA ALA A 237 5.52 11.55 12.85
C ALA A 237 4.66 12.67 13.47
N ALA A 238 3.77 13.29 12.69
CA ALA A 238 2.88 14.36 13.18
C ALA A 238 1.90 13.87 14.26
N MET A 239 1.44 12.62 14.17
CA MET A 239 0.58 12.00 15.19
C MET A 239 1.36 11.71 16.47
N ILE A 240 2.58 11.17 16.34
CA ILE A 240 3.47 10.89 17.48
C ILE A 240 3.82 12.17 18.25
N GLU A 241 4.10 13.27 17.54
CA GLU A 241 4.40 14.56 18.16
C GLU A 241 3.23 15.04 19.02
N LYS A 242 1.99 14.93 18.49
CA LYS A 242 0.78 15.24 19.27
C LYS A 242 0.60 14.31 20.48
N ALA A 243 0.79 13.01 20.29
CA ALA A 243 0.66 12.03 21.36
C ALA A 243 1.64 12.33 22.50
N ARG A 244 2.91 12.59 22.18
CA ARG A 244 3.93 12.95 23.17
C ARG A 244 3.59 14.24 23.92
N ALA A 245 3.17 15.28 23.20
CA ALA A 245 2.76 16.53 23.83
C ALA A 245 1.57 16.35 24.79
N ALA A 246 0.62 15.48 24.44
CA ALA A 246 -0.52 15.17 25.29
C ALA A 246 -0.13 14.36 26.54
N VAL A 247 0.76 13.36 26.37
CA VAL A 247 1.35 12.60 27.49
C VAL A 247 2.04 13.54 28.48
N ASP A 248 2.84 14.47 28.00
CA ASP A 248 3.53 15.48 28.82
C ASP A 248 2.53 16.38 29.55
N THR A 249 1.50 16.85 28.84
CA THR A 249 0.47 17.75 29.38
C THR A 249 -0.36 17.09 30.48
N MET A 250 -0.66 15.80 30.32
CA MET A 250 -1.43 15.02 31.28
C MET A 250 -0.58 14.47 32.43
N GLY A 251 0.75 14.51 32.32
CA GLY A 251 1.65 13.87 33.27
C GLY A 251 1.54 12.34 33.27
N SER A 252 1.17 11.75 32.14
CA SER A 252 0.92 10.31 31.98
C SER A 252 2.23 9.54 31.75
N GLY A 253 3.16 9.61 32.70
CA GLY A 253 4.52 9.05 32.56
C GLY A 253 4.59 7.54 32.32
N GLN A 254 3.49 6.81 32.49
CA GLN A 254 3.36 5.40 32.15
C GLN A 254 3.06 5.11 30.67
N VAL A 255 2.88 6.15 29.85
CA VAL A 255 2.63 6.05 28.41
C VAL A 255 3.90 6.35 27.62
N GLU A 256 4.27 5.44 26.72
CA GLU A 256 5.39 5.60 25.80
C GLU A 256 4.91 5.62 24.35
N CYS A 257 5.23 6.68 23.61
CA CYS A 257 4.92 6.80 22.18
C CYS A 257 6.14 6.40 21.33
N ARG A 258 6.03 5.27 20.64
CA ARG A 258 7.07 4.72 19.76
C ARG A 258 6.72 4.90 18.30
N GLU A 259 7.69 5.37 17.53
CA GLU A 259 7.61 5.35 16.08
C GLU A 259 7.89 3.95 15.57
N GLY A 260 7.00 3.41 14.73
CA GLY A 260 7.18 2.08 14.16
C GLY A 260 6.03 1.63 13.28
N PHE A 261 6.28 0.55 12.55
CA PHE A 261 5.28 -0.11 11.72
C PHE A 261 4.60 -1.24 12.51
N MET A 262 3.32 -1.45 12.24
CA MET A 262 2.51 -2.53 12.84
C MET A 262 2.95 -3.92 12.38
N GLU A 263 3.64 -4.01 11.24
CA GLU A 263 4.27 -5.20 10.68
C GLU A 263 5.60 -5.57 11.35
N SER A 264 6.15 -4.67 12.18
CA SER A 264 7.40 -4.87 12.92
C SER A 264 7.39 -4.03 14.19
N LEU A 265 6.58 -4.45 15.16
CA LEU A 265 6.34 -3.69 16.38
C LEU A 265 7.65 -3.51 17.17
N PRO A 266 8.04 -2.27 17.51
CA PRO A 266 9.23 -1.99 18.32
C PRO A 266 8.97 -2.30 19.80
N VAL A 267 8.44 -3.48 20.11
CA VAL A 267 8.05 -3.95 21.44
C VAL A 267 8.63 -5.36 21.66
N PRO A 268 9.20 -5.68 22.84
CA PRO A 268 9.71 -7.01 23.13
C PRO A 268 8.63 -8.10 23.05
N ASN A 269 9.05 -9.35 22.88
CA ASN A 269 8.17 -10.50 22.97
C ASN A 269 7.56 -10.60 24.38
N ASP A 270 6.37 -11.17 24.48
CA ASP A 270 5.70 -11.49 25.75
C ASP A 270 5.61 -10.31 26.75
N TRP A 271 5.54 -9.08 26.24
CA TRP A 271 5.53 -7.86 27.04
C TRP A 271 4.10 -7.43 27.43
N ALA A 272 3.15 -7.62 26.53
CA ALA A 272 1.80 -7.07 26.63
C ALA A 272 0.82 -8.04 27.28
N ASP A 273 0.00 -7.52 28.18
CA ASP A 273 -1.16 -8.20 28.75
C ASP A 273 -2.35 -8.06 27.81
N VAL A 274 -2.43 -6.88 27.17
CA VAL A 274 -3.47 -6.52 26.22
C VAL A 274 -2.82 -5.84 25.01
N VAL A 275 -3.23 -6.25 23.83
CA VAL A 275 -2.97 -5.49 22.60
C VAL A 275 -4.30 -4.93 22.12
N ILE A 276 -4.34 -3.62 21.88
CA ILE A 276 -5.49 -2.92 21.32
C ILE A 276 -5.16 -2.38 19.93
N SER A 277 -6.17 -2.24 19.08
CA SER A 277 -6.07 -1.60 17.76
C SER A 277 -7.44 -1.09 17.33
N ASN A 278 -7.47 0.11 16.74
CA ASN A 278 -8.70 0.78 16.37
C ASN A 278 -8.60 1.41 14.97
N GLY A 279 -9.26 0.79 13.98
CA GLY A 279 -9.41 1.34 12.63
C GLY A 279 -8.14 1.38 11.78
N CYS A 280 -7.05 0.73 12.18
CA CYS A 280 -5.78 0.76 11.45
C CYS A 280 -5.44 -0.56 10.73
N LEU A 281 -6.04 -1.70 11.12
CA LEU A 281 -5.66 -3.02 10.58
C LEU A 281 -6.05 -3.14 9.10
N ASN A 282 -7.13 -2.48 8.67
CA ASN A 282 -7.53 -2.43 7.27
C ASN A 282 -6.54 -1.68 6.36
N LEU A 283 -5.66 -0.85 6.93
CA LEU A 283 -4.60 -0.15 6.22
C LEU A 283 -3.32 -0.98 6.09
N ALA A 284 -3.27 -2.16 6.73
CA ALA A 284 -2.12 -3.05 6.67
C ALA A 284 -1.88 -3.55 5.23
N PRO A 285 -0.65 -3.44 4.70
CA PRO A 285 -0.30 -4.14 3.47
C PRO A 285 -0.31 -5.66 3.66
N ASP A 286 0.01 -6.16 4.87
CA ASP A 286 -0.13 -7.57 5.26
C ASP A 286 -0.73 -7.70 6.68
N LYS A 287 -2.04 -8.00 6.75
CA LYS A 287 -2.76 -8.21 8.01
C LYS A 287 -2.25 -9.42 8.79
N SER A 288 -1.76 -10.46 8.12
CA SER A 288 -1.29 -11.68 8.79
C SER A 288 0.00 -11.43 9.53
N LEU A 289 0.91 -10.65 8.93
CA LEU A 289 2.15 -10.23 9.56
C LEU A 289 1.88 -9.36 10.80
N VAL A 290 0.96 -8.39 10.68
CA VAL A 290 0.52 -7.56 11.81
C VAL A 290 -0.06 -8.40 12.94
N LEU A 291 -0.97 -9.32 12.64
CA LEU A 291 -1.54 -10.22 13.65
C LEU A 291 -0.47 -11.12 14.28
N GLY A 292 0.55 -11.52 13.51
CA GLY A 292 1.71 -12.24 14.01
C GLY A 292 2.54 -11.43 15.00
N GLU A 293 2.78 -10.14 14.71
CA GLU A 293 3.47 -9.23 15.62
C GLU A 293 2.65 -8.93 16.88
N MET A 294 1.34 -8.70 16.74
CA MET A 294 0.43 -8.55 17.88
C MET A 294 0.46 -9.80 18.77
N PHE A 295 0.50 -10.99 18.18
CA PHE A 295 0.65 -12.24 18.93
C PHE A 295 2.03 -12.36 19.60
N ARG A 296 3.12 -11.98 18.90
CA ARG A 296 4.49 -12.04 19.43
C ARG A 296 4.67 -11.20 20.69
N VAL A 297 4.07 -10.00 20.72
CA VAL A 297 4.21 -9.09 21.86
C VAL A 297 3.29 -9.47 23.03
N LEU A 298 2.24 -10.26 22.80
CA LEU A 298 1.36 -10.74 23.87
C LEU A 298 2.07 -11.79 24.72
N ARG A 299 2.00 -11.63 26.04
CA ARG A 299 2.40 -12.69 26.98
C ARG A 299 1.44 -13.88 26.90
N PRO A 300 1.86 -15.08 27.35
CA PRO A 300 0.94 -16.21 27.49
C PRO A 300 -0.27 -15.85 28.37
N GLY A 301 -1.47 -16.03 27.83
CA GLY A 301 -2.72 -15.66 28.50
C GLY A 301 -3.13 -14.18 28.36
N GLY A 302 -2.36 -13.38 27.62
CA GLY A 302 -2.77 -12.04 27.20
C GLY A 302 -3.93 -12.08 26.19
N ARG A 303 -4.52 -10.92 25.91
CA ARG A 303 -5.70 -10.80 25.03
C ARG A 303 -5.54 -9.71 23.97
N LEU A 304 -6.23 -9.91 22.86
CA LEU A 304 -6.28 -8.98 21.74
C LEU A 304 -7.68 -8.35 21.65
N GLN A 305 -7.74 -7.02 21.54
CA GLN A 305 -8.98 -6.26 21.41
C GLN A 305 -8.89 -5.36 20.18
N ILE A 306 -9.54 -5.76 19.09
CA ILE A 306 -9.50 -5.03 17.82
C ILE A 306 -10.89 -4.50 17.50
N ALA A 307 -10.97 -3.21 17.21
CA ALA A 307 -12.13 -2.58 16.62
C ALA A 307 -11.78 -2.15 15.20
N ASP A 308 -12.41 -2.75 14.18
CA ASP A 308 -12.20 -2.38 12.79
C ASP A 308 -13.44 -2.69 11.94
N VAL A 309 -13.52 -2.09 10.75
CA VAL A 309 -14.59 -2.32 9.80
C VAL A 309 -14.45 -3.70 9.17
N THR A 310 -15.57 -4.42 9.05
CA THR A 310 -15.60 -5.75 8.41
C THR A 310 -16.69 -5.81 7.34
N ALA A 311 -16.38 -6.49 6.23
CA ALA A 311 -17.36 -6.75 5.18
C ALA A 311 -18.14 -8.04 5.45
N LEU A 312 -19.47 -7.96 5.50
CA LEU A 312 -20.35 -9.13 5.72
C LEU A 312 -20.44 -10.10 4.53
N LYS A 313 -19.98 -9.66 3.36
CA LYS A 313 -19.88 -10.46 2.15
C LYS A 313 -18.46 -10.34 1.61
N PRO A 314 -17.93 -11.39 0.93
CA PRO A 314 -16.68 -11.26 0.21
C PRO A 314 -16.77 -10.04 -0.70
N VAL A 315 -15.84 -9.11 -0.52
CA VAL A 315 -15.71 -7.95 -1.40
C VAL A 315 -15.42 -8.51 -2.80
N PRO A 316 -16.28 -8.22 -3.80
CA PRO A 316 -16.07 -8.65 -5.18
C PRO A 316 -14.66 -8.28 -5.64
N SER A 317 -14.04 -9.09 -6.50
CA SER A 317 -12.68 -8.82 -6.99
C SER A 317 -12.56 -7.44 -7.61
N GLU A 318 -13.62 -6.96 -8.27
CA GLU A 318 -13.68 -5.60 -8.84
C GLU A 318 -13.76 -4.51 -7.76
N ALA A 319 -14.40 -4.79 -6.62
CA ALA A 319 -14.48 -3.88 -5.48
C ALA A 319 -13.20 -3.88 -4.62
N LYS A 320 -12.43 -4.97 -4.63
CA LYS A 320 -11.07 -4.99 -4.04
C LYS A 320 -10.09 -4.09 -4.81
N GLN A 321 -10.38 -3.82 -6.08
CA GLN A 321 -9.61 -2.91 -6.94
C GLN A 321 -10.06 -1.45 -6.80
N ASP A 322 -11.14 -1.19 -6.07
CA ASP A 322 -11.69 0.13 -5.80
C ASP A 322 -11.36 0.54 -4.35
N ILE A 323 -10.32 1.37 -4.19
CA ILE A 323 -9.76 1.69 -2.87
C ILE A 323 -10.68 2.57 -2.02
N ASP A 324 -11.68 3.22 -2.63
CA ASP A 324 -12.70 3.96 -1.89
C ASP A 324 -13.38 3.00 -0.90
N LEU A 325 -13.67 1.76 -1.32
CA LEU A 325 -14.28 0.72 -0.48
C LEU A 325 -13.38 0.15 0.62
N TRP A 326 -12.09 0.49 0.67
CA TRP A 326 -11.15 0.05 1.71
C TRP A 326 -11.00 1.06 2.85
N THR A 327 -11.36 2.32 2.58
CA THR A 327 -11.41 3.42 3.57
C THR A 327 -12.83 3.67 4.08
N HIS A 328 -13.75 2.72 3.84
CA HIS A 328 -15.18 2.78 4.15
C HIS A 328 -15.60 1.70 5.15
#